data_AF-W5XU75-F1
#
_entry.id   AF-W5XU75-F1
#
_cell.length_a   1.000
_cell.length_b   1.000
_cell.length_c   1.000
_cell.angle_alpha   90.00
_cell.angle_beta   90.00
_cell.angle_gamma   90.00
#
_symmetry.space_group_name_H-M   'P 1'
#
loop_
_entity.id
_entity.type
_entity.pdbx_description
1 polymer ?
#
loop_
_entity_poly.entity_id
_entity_poly.type
_entity_poly.pdbx_seq_one_letter_code
_entity_poly.pdbx_strand_id
1 'polypeptide(L)'
;HLDTVFTMVNFDQFTVHPMILNNKGELPILVMHKDKQNQIKIESSNNLKTVLKEQLGLNELDLISSGDGDPIISAREQWNDGS
;
A
#
# COMPACT_ATOMS: atom_id res chain seq x y z
N HIS A 1 0.74 10.37 -7.42
CA HIS A 1 -0.55 10.15 -6.75
C HIS A 1 -0.47 8.80 -6.01
N LEU A 2 -1.50 8.31 -5.30
CA LEU A 2 -1.36 7.02 -4.60
C LEU A 2 -1.31 5.84 -5.59
N ASP A 3 -2.15 5.89 -6.62
CA ASP A 3 -2.20 4.95 -7.73
C ASP A 3 -0.85 4.77 -8.47
N THR A 4 -0.01 5.81 -8.55
CA THR A 4 1.33 5.71 -9.18
C THR A 4 2.36 4.93 -8.34
N VAL A 5 2.05 4.63 -7.07
CA VAL A 5 2.97 3.95 -6.15
C VAL A 5 2.33 2.77 -5.42
N PHE A 6 1.02 2.56 -5.61
CA PHE A 6 0.25 1.50 -4.99
C PHE A 6 -1.00 1.18 -5.82
N THR A 7 -1.10 -0.03 -6.37
CA THR A 7 -2.19 -0.42 -7.25
C THR A 7 -2.67 -1.82 -6.91
N MET A 8 -3.99 -2.04 -6.88
CA MET A 8 -4.58 -3.37 -6.79
C MET A 8 -4.57 -4.02 -8.17
N VAL A 9 -3.91 -5.17 -8.32
CA VAL A 9 -3.81 -5.88 -9.61
C VAL A 9 -4.62 -7.19 -9.62
N ASN A 10 -4.96 -7.71 -8.44
CA ASN A 10 -5.85 -8.85 -8.26
C ASN A 10 -6.54 -8.77 -6.89
N PHE A 11 -7.49 -9.67 -6.61
CA PHE A 11 -8.26 -9.71 -5.37
C PHE A 11 -7.40 -9.65 -4.09
N ASP A 12 -6.27 -10.35 -4.10
CA ASP A 12 -5.34 -10.48 -2.99
C ASP A 12 -3.91 -10.03 -3.36
N GLN A 13 -3.74 -9.27 -4.45
CA GLN A 13 -2.42 -8.84 -4.95
C GLN A 13 -2.38 -7.35 -5.26
N PHE A 14 -1.33 -6.70 -4.77
CA PHE A 14 -1.09 -5.27 -4.98
C PHE A 14 0.36 -5.04 -5.42
N THR A 15 0.56 -4.11 -6.34
CA THR A 15 1.89 -3.55 -6.62
C THR A 15 2.17 -2.42 -5.64
N VAL A 16 3.40 -2.34 -5.15
CA VAL A 16 3.85 -1.25 -4.28
C VAL A 16 5.22 -0.76 -4.73
N HIS A 17 5.36 0.55 -4.90
CA HIS A 17 6.64 1.17 -5.21
C HIS A 17 7.40 1.48 -3.91
N PRO A 18 8.67 1.07 -3.74
CA PRO A 18 9.42 1.20 -2.48
C PRO A 18 9.48 2.61 -1.91
N MET A 19 9.39 3.65 -2.75
CA MET A 19 9.42 5.06 -2.34
C MET A 19 8.28 5.45 -1.37
N ILE A 20 7.17 4.72 -1.33
CA ILE A 20 6.10 4.99 -0.35
C ILE A 20 6.46 4.48 1.05
N LEU A 21 7.37 3.52 1.15
CA LEU A 21 7.80 2.93 2.41
C LEU A 21 9.00 3.69 2.98
N ASN A 22 9.07 3.77 4.31
CA ASN A 22 10.26 4.28 4.99
C ASN A 22 11.40 3.24 4.96
N ASN A 23 12.57 3.60 5.50
CA ASN A 23 13.76 2.72 5.57
C ASN A 23 13.54 1.39 6.34
N LYS A 24 12.42 1.25 7.05
CA LYS A 24 12.01 0.04 7.78
C LYS A 24 10.92 -0.76 7.05
N GLY A 25 10.52 -0.34 5.85
CA GLY A 25 9.42 -0.97 5.10
C GLY A 25 8.03 -0.62 5.65
N GLU A 26 7.90 0.47 6.40
CA GLU A 26 6.64 0.88 7.04
C GLU A 26 6.00 2.05 6.29
N LEU A 27 4.67 2.14 6.38
CA LEU A 27 3.86 3.23 5.84
C LEU A 27 2.90 3.73 6.92
N PRO A 28 2.96 5.01 7.34
CA PRO A 28 1.95 5.58 8.22
C PRO A 28 0.55 5.52 7.58
N ILE A 29 -0.36 4.79 8.21
CA ILE A 29 -1.72 4.54 7.74
C ILE A 29 -2.71 4.98 8.81
N LEU A 30 -3.76 5.69 8.38
CA LEU A 30 -4.92 6.02 9.21
C LEU A 30 -6.13 5.27 8.66
N VAL A 31 -6.66 4.33 9.45
CA VAL A 31 -7.89 3.61 9.14
C VAL A 31 -9.05 4.39 9.75
N MET A 32 -10.02 4.76 8.93
CA MET A 32 -11.15 5.60 9.33
C MET A 32 -12.46 4.85 9.16
N HIS A 33 -13.22 4.71 10.25
CA HIS A 33 -14.54 4.09 10.26
C HIS A 33 -15.58 5.07 10.78
N LYS A 34 -16.79 5.03 10.23
CA LYS A 34 -17.95 5.68 10.85
C LYS A 34 -18.49 4.78 11.97
N ASP A 35 -18.70 5.35 13.15
CA ASP A 35 -19.36 4.66 14.24
C ASP A 35 -20.90 4.71 14.11
N LYS A 36 -21.61 4.11 15.08
CA LYS A 36 -23.07 4.06 15.11
C LYS A 36 -23.72 5.43 15.32
N GLN A 37 -22.94 6.43 15.73
CA GLN A 37 -23.35 7.80 16.00
C GLN A 37 -22.89 8.77 14.90
N ASN A 38 -22.45 8.27 13.74
CA ASN A 38 -21.89 9.05 12.62
C ASN A 38 -20.61 9.83 12.97
N GLN A 39 -19.92 9.49 14.05
CA GLN A 39 -18.59 10.03 14.35
C GLN A 39 -17.51 9.21 13.64
N ILE A 40 -16.38 9.84 13.36
CA ILE A 40 -15.24 9.18 12.73
C ILE A 40 -14.35 8.61 13.83
N LYS A 41 -14.21 7.28 13.86
CA LYS A 41 -13.17 6.59 14.62
C LYS A 41 -11.93 6.46 13.74
N ILE A 42 -10.77 6.81 14.28
CA ILE A 42 -9.49 6.75 13.57
C ILE A 42 -8.56 5.80 14.33
N GLU A 43 -7.95 4.87 13.61
CA GLU A 43 -6.93 3.95 14.11
C GLU A 43 -5.65 4.13 13.30
N SER A 44 -4.49 4.14 13.96
CA SER A 44 -3.20 4.27 13.29
C SER A 44 -2.50 2.92 13.17
N SER A 45 -1.83 2.70 12.04
CA SER A 45 -0.99 1.54 11.79
C SER A 45 0.20 1.93 10.92
N ASN A 46 1.26 1.12 10.97
CA ASN A 46 2.45 1.28 10.14
C ASN A 46 2.64 0.09 9.17
N ASN A 47 1.78 -0.92 9.23
CA ASN A 47 1.91 -2.16 8.47
C ASN A 47 0.81 -2.25 7.41
N LEU A 48 1.18 -1.92 6.16
CA LEU A 48 0.27 -1.93 5.01
C LEU A 48 -0.36 -3.31 4.78
N LYS A 49 0.44 -4.37 4.87
CA LYS A 49 -0.02 -5.75 4.63
C LYS A 49 -1.09 -6.17 5.65
N THR A 50 -0.86 -5.88 6.94
CA THR A 50 -1.82 -6.19 8.00
C THR A 50 -3.12 -5.43 7.78
N VAL A 51 -3.05 -4.12 7.51
CA VAL A 51 -4.25 -3.30 7.30
C VAL A 51 -5.05 -3.83 6.12
N LEU A 52 -4.43 -4.08 4.96
CA LEU A 52 -5.16 -4.57 3.78
C LEU A 52 -5.85 -5.92 4.05
N LYS A 53 -5.16 -6.85 4.73
CA LYS A 53 -5.76 -8.14 5.09
C LYS A 53 -6.99 -7.98 5.97
N GLU A 54 -6.90 -7.15 7.00
CA GLU A 54 -8.02 -6.90 7.92
C GLU A 54 -9.20 -6.24 7.20
N GLN A 55 -8.94 -5.22 6.39
CA GLN A 55 -10.00 -4.45 5.71
C GLN A 55 -10.65 -5.22 4.55
N LEU A 56 -9.93 -6.14 3.91
CA LEU A 56 -10.44 -6.97 2.81
C LEU A 56 -10.92 -8.35 3.28
N GLY A 57 -10.73 -8.69 4.56
CA GLY A 57 -11.12 -10.00 5.11
C GLY A 57 -10.28 -11.16 4.55
N LEU A 58 -8.98 -10.92 4.29
CA LEU A 58 -8.09 -11.88 3.64
C LEU A 58 -7.17 -12.59 4.64
N ASN A 59 -7.03 -13.91 4.48
CA ASN A 59 -6.07 -14.70 5.24
C ASN A 59 -4.63 -14.50 4.76
N GLU A 60 -4.44 -14.22 3.47
CA GLU A 60 -3.15 -13.97 2.83
C GLU A 60 -3.29 -12.83 1.82
N LEU A 61 -2.18 -12.16 1.54
CA LEU A 61 -2.11 -11.05 0.59
C LEU A 61 -0.68 -10.97 0.06
N ASP A 62 -0.54 -10.67 -1.22
CA ASP A 62 0.73 -10.50 -1.90
C ASP A 62 1.01 -9.01 -2.18
N LEU A 63 2.19 -8.56 -1.76
CA LEU A 63 2.69 -7.21 -2.04
C LEU A 63 3.88 -7.35 -3.00
N ILE A 64 3.64 -7.07 -4.26
CA ILE A 64 4.62 -7.17 -5.33
C ILE A 64 5.38 -5.85 -5.36
N SER A 65 6.68 -5.88 -5.04
CA SER A 65 7.52 -4.68 -5.14
C SER A 65 7.81 -4.38 -6.61
N SER A 66 7.36 -3.22 -7.08
CA SER A 66 7.78 -2.68 -8.39
C SER A 66 9.23 -2.18 -8.27
N GLY A 67 10.11 -2.50 -9.22
CA GLY A 67 11.49 -1.98 -9.27
C GLY A 67 12.63 -2.91 -8.84
N ASP A 68 12.39 -4.21 -8.71
CA ASP A 68 13.38 -5.30 -8.54
C ASP A 68 14.50 -5.06 -7.50
N GLY A 69 14.20 -4.31 -6.44
CA GLY A 69 15.14 -4.08 -5.32
C GLY A 69 16.35 -3.18 -5.63
N ASP A 70 16.47 -2.62 -6.84
CA ASP A 70 17.51 -1.65 -7.19
C ASP A 70 16.90 -0.24 -7.34
N PRO A 71 17.32 0.75 -6.53
CA PRO A 71 16.81 2.12 -6.62
C PRO A 71 17.05 2.79 -7.99
N ILE A 72 17.99 2.29 -8.80
CA ILE A 72 18.22 2.77 -10.17
C ILE A 72 17.17 2.23 -11.15
N ILE A 73 16.67 1.00 -10.95
CA ILE A 73 15.67 0.36 -11.80
C ILE A 73 14.26 0.88 -11.45
N SER A 74 13.97 1.08 -10.16
CA SER A 74 12.68 1.61 -9.68
C SER A 74 12.35 2.97 -10.31
N ALA A 75 13.33 3.87 -10.42
CA ALA A 75 13.15 5.17 -11.06
C ALA A 75 12.91 5.08 -12.59
N ARG A 76 13.44 4.05 -13.25
CA ARG A 76 13.20 3.79 -14.68
C ARG A 76 11.81 3.19 -14.94
N GLU A 77 11.34 2.30 -14.08
CA GLU A 77 9.99 1.74 -14.17
C GLU A 77 8.93 2.79 -13.87
N GLN A 78 9.14 3.65 -12.88
CA GLN A 78 8.24 4.77 -12.57
C GLN A 78 8.09 5.76 -13.75
N TRP A 79 9.14 5.95 -14.55
CA TRP A 79 9.08 6.78 -15.77
C TRP A 79 8.38 6.09 -16.95
N ASN A 80 8.38 4.75 -17.00
CA ASN A 80 7.69 4.00 -18.05
C ASN A 80 6.19 3.78 -17.78
N ASP A 81 5.73 3.95 -16.54
CA ASP A 81 4.32 3.90 -16.13
C ASP A 81 3.60 5.27 -16.28
N GLY A 82 4.21 6.18 -17.06
CA GLY A 82 3.77 7.56 -17.27
C GLY A 82 3.07 7.82 -18.60
N SER A 83 2.16 6.94 -19.07
CA SER A 83 1.27 7.20 -20.21
C SER A 83 -0.06 6.48 -20.09
#